data_AF-A0A7N6BAV0-F1
#
_entry.id   AF-A0A7N6BAV0-F1
#
_cell.length_a   1.000
_cell.length_b   1.000
_cell.length_c   1.000
_cell.angle_alpha   90.00
_cell.angle_beta   90.00
_cell.angle_gamma   90.00
#
_symmetry.space_group_name_H-M   'P 1'
#
loop_
_entity.id
_entity.type
_entity.pdbx_description
1 polymer ?
#
loop_
_entity_poly.entity_id
_entity_poly.type
_entity_poly.pdbx_seq_one_letter_code
_entity_poly.pdbx_strand_id
1 'polypeptide(L)'
;HLGSMHYATSVTCVLLPYLSLLIDACLIWFVFDLFDLSKCFPSAPDLIPPGACNLLNSSTIYANNEVDLSEVDIYGFDYDYTLALYSNALNALIYNTARNFLIEHFKYPEGIRKYDYLPNFAVRGLHYDIQKGLLMKIDAFHYIQPGTVYRGLSPVPDEHVLELFGGTYHIPLQQDSGFYGKGPKVKQFMDIFSIPEMTLLAVANDFFITNDIEYDPVHLFKDVSEAIGMVHLKGYMYKWIMQDLDKFILRGEETEAVLHRLVSHGKKLFLITNSPFSFVDKGMTHMVGKDWRDFFDVVIVQADKPHFFTDCIKPFRRLDGNGDLRWEKIKSLDKGQIYKQGNLFDFLRLTGWRGSKVLYFGDHLYSDLADLMLRHGWRTAAIVPELEQETRVVSTSRYSLNLTWLQALTGLMERLQTYRDPESKQILQEWQKEREELRVMTKNMFNPQFGSIFRTCHNPTYFSRRLCRFSDVYMASLSCLLNYDLSYIFYPRRTPLQHEAPLWMDQLCTGCMKTPFLEEMSHIR
;
A
#
# COMPACT_ATOMS: atom_id res chain seq x y z
N HIS A 1 33.56 -7.83 -70.22
CA HIS A 1 32.97 -8.26 -71.50
C HIS A 1 31.93 -9.35 -71.23
N LEU A 2 30.67 -9.12 -71.64
CA LEU A 2 29.57 -10.08 -71.93
C LEU A 2 29.23 -11.12 -70.84
N GLY A 3 28.02 -11.26 -70.30
CA GLY A 3 26.68 -11.31 -70.92
C GLY A 3 26.05 -12.65 -70.44
N SER A 4 25.11 -12.63 -69.48
CA SER A 4 23.65 -12.76 -69.65
C SER A 4 23.11 -14.17 -69.99
N MET A 5 21.98 -14.51 -69.34
CA MET A 5 20.97 -15.58 -69.62
C MET A 5 21.20 -16.96 -68.96
N HIS A 6 20.21 -17.68 -68.39
CA HIS A 6 18.77 -17.50 -68.24
C HIS A 6 18.22 -18.43 -67.12
N TYR A 7 17.25 -17.91 -66.35
CA TYR A 7 16.07 -18.53 -65.70
C TYR A 7 15.96 -20.06 -65.47
N ALA A 8 15.77 -20.44 -64.20
CA ALA A 8 14.72 -21.36 -63.76
C ALA A 8 14.36 -21.09 -62.28
N THR A 9 13.36 -20.25 -62.06
CA THR A 9 12.60 -20.12 -60.81
C THR A 9 11.68 -21.32 -60.61
N SER A 10 11.39 -21.63 -59.34
CA SER A 10 10.38 -22.56 -58.81
C SER A 10 10.95 -23.89 -58.30
N VAL A 11 11.11 -23.96 -56.96
CA VAL A 11 10.82 -25.09 -56.03
C VAL A 11 11.74 -24.90 -54.81
N THR A 12 11.54 -23.83 -54.04
CA THR A 12 12.20 -23.63 -52.74
C THR A 12 11.32 -22.85 -51.75
N CYS A 13 9.99 -22.93 -51.92
CA CYS A 13 9.05 -22.25 -51.03
C CYS A 13 7.81 -23.11 -50.77
N VAL A 14 8.00 -24.35 -50.28
CA VAL A 14 6.89 -25.18 -49.74
C VAL A 14 7.29 -26.03 -48.51
N LEU A 15 8.57 -26.23 -48.19
CA LEU A 15 8.97 -27.23 -47.17
C LEU A 15 9.48 -26.68 -45.82
N LEU A 16 9.57 -25.36 -45.62
CA LEU A 16 9.99 -24.79 -44.34
C LEU A 16 8.93 -24.82 -43.21
N PRO A 17 7.61 -24.72 -43.46
CA PRO A 17 6.62 -24.79 -42.37
C PRO A 17 6.45 -26.20 -41.79
N TYR A 18 6.67 -27.24 -42.60
CA TYR A 18 6.47 -28.63 -42.20
C TYR A 18 7.60 -29.21 -41.34
N LEU A 19 8.82 -28.65 -41.43
CA LEU A 19 9.93 -29.06 -40.55
C LEU A 19 9.77 -28.55 -39.11
N SER A 20 9.17 -27.38 -38.89
CA SER A 20 8.95 -26.86 -37.52
C SER A 20 7.85 -27.63 -36.77
N LEU A 21 6.78 -28.01 -37.48
CA LEU A 21 5.70 -28.83 -36.95
C LEU A 21 6.14 -30.26 -36.60
N LEU A 22 7.12 -30.83 -37.34
CA LEU A 22 7.70 -32.14 -37.04
C LEU A 22 8.66 -32.12 -35.85
N ILE A 23 9.36 -31.00 -35.61
CA ILE A 23 10.23 -30.84 -34.44
C ILE A 23 9.40 -30.63 -33.16
N ASP A 24 8.33 -29.83 -33.23
CA ASP A 24 7.43 -29.62 -32.09
C ASP A 24 6.59 -30.87 -31.78
N ALA A 25 6.11 -31.61 -32.81
CA ALA A 25 5.38 -32.86 -32.60
C ALA A 25 6.28 -33.98 -32.05
N CYS A 26 7.54 -34.08 -32.49
CA CYS A 26 8.50 -35.05 -31.94
C CYS A 26 8.92 -34.71 -30.49
N LEU A 27 9.04 -33.43 -30.13
CA LEU A 27 9.32 -33.02 -28.75
C LEU A 27 8.12 -33.29 -27.82
N ILE A 28 6.90 -33.18 -28.31
CA ILE A 28 5.69 -33.51 -27.55
C ILE A 28 5.54 -35.04 -27.42
N TRP A 29 5.70 -35.81 -28.50
CA TRP A 29 5.58 -37.28 -28.44
C TRP A 29 6.66 -37.95 -27.57
N PHE A 30 7.90 -37.44 -27.55
CA PHE A 30 8.97 -38.02 -26.72
C PHE A 30 8.79 -37.73 -25.22
N VAL A 31 7.98 -36.73 -24.85
CA VAL A 31 7.68 -36.37 -23.45
C VAL A 31 6.52 -37.21 -22.88
N PHE A 32 5.61 -37.73 -23.71
CA PHE A 32 4.41 -38.40 -23.24
C PHE A 32 4.54 -39.91 -22.95
N ASP A 33 5.54 -40.62 -23.53
CA ASP A 33 5.51 -42.10 -23.55
C ASP A 33 6.48 -42.81 -22.57
N LEU A 34 7.22 -42.11 -21.70
CA LEU A 34 8.26 -42.78 -20.89
C LEU A 34 8.51 -42.30 -19.46
N PHE A 35 7.73 -41.36 -18.90
CA PHE A 35 7.99 -40.92 -17.53
C PHE A 35 6.74 -40.81 -16.65
N ASP A 36 6.77 -41.63 -15.60
CA ASP A 36 6.05 -41.46 -14.34
C ASP A 36 6.06 -39.97 -13.93
N LEU A 37 4.91 -39.30 -14.09
CA LEU A 37 4.71 -37.85 -13.91
C LEU A 37 4.97 -37.36 -12.48
N SER A 38 5.29 -38.25 -11.55
CA SER A 38 5.78 -37.90 -10.21
C SER A 38 7.24 -37.42 -10.18
N LYS A 39 8.01 -37.58 -11.28
CA LYS A 39 9.47 -37.33 -11.32
C LYS A 39 9.95 -36.25 -12.29
N CYS A 40 9.06 -35.65 -13.09
CA CYS A 40 9.40 -34.53 -14.00
C CYS A 40 9.13 -33.17 -13.36
N PHE A 41 9.74 -32.91 -12.20
CA PHE A 41 9.88 -31.54 -11.71
C PHE A 41 11.31 -31.08 -12.05
N PRO A 42 11.51 -30.01 -12.85
CA PRO A 42 12.79 -29.32 -12.79
C PRO A 42 12.97 -28.85 -11.33
N SER A 43 14.13 -29.10 -10.76
CA SER A 43 14.48 -28.45 -9.50
C SER A 43 14.29 -26.94 -9.67
N ALA A 44 13.83 -26.28 -8.61
CA ALA A 44 13.54 -24.83 -8.56
C ALA A 44 14.58 -23.85 -9.20
N PRO A 45 15.87 -24.18 -9.42
CA PRO A 45 16.82 -23.24 -10.03
C PRO A 45 16.60 -22.89 -11.51
N ASP A 46 15.90 -23.71 -12.30
CA ASP A 46 15.88 -23.53 -13.78
C ASP A 46 14.76 -22.63 -14.30
N LEU A 47 13.73 -22.34 -13.49
CA LEU A 47 12.59 -21.48 -13.86
C LEU A 47 12.74 -20.00 -13.45
N ILE A 48 13.72 -19.70 -12.60
CA ILE A 48 13.93 -18.35 -12.04
C ILE A 48 15.37 -17.95 -12.38
N PRO A 49 15.60 -16.82 -13.08
CA PRO A 49 16.94 -16.33 -13.33
C PRO A 49 17.73 -16.23 -12.01
N PRO A 50 18.97 -16.75 -11.93
CA PRO A 50 19.77 -16.69 -10.71
C PRO A 50 19.87 -15.25 -10.21
N GLY A 51 19.41 -15.00 -8.98
CA GLY A 51 19.46 -13.68 -8.34
C GLY A 51 18.20 -12.81 -8.48
N ALA A 52 17.19 -13.18 -9.28
CA ALA A 52 15.96 -12.39 -9.41
C ALA A 52 15.24 -12.10 -8.07
N CYS A 53 15.28 -13.08 -7.15
CA CYS A 53 14.73 -12.95 -5.80
C CYS A 53 15.61 -12.08 -4.86
N ASN A 54 16.90 -11.92 -5.16
CA ASN A 54 17.84 -11.12 -4.35
C ASN A 54 17.79 -9.60 -4.68
N LEU A 55 17.04 -9.19 -5.71
CA LEU A 55 16.91 -7.79 -6.15
C LEU A 55 15.81 -7.02 -5.37
N LEU A 56 14.94 -7.73 -4.63
CA LEU A 56 13.82 -7.15 -3.90
C LEU A 56 14.20 -6.97 -2.42
N ASN A 57 14.43 -5.72 -2.01
CA ASN A 57 14.78 -5.35 -0.64
C ASN A 57 13.68 -4.46 -0.04
N SER A 58 13.31 -4.69 1.21
CA SER A 58 12.38 -3.83 1.96
C SER A 58 12.88 -2.39 2.10
N SER A 59 14.17 -2.16 1.92
CA SER A 59 14.80 -0.84 1.99
C SER A 59 14.81 -0.07 0.64
N THR A 60 14.21 -0.63 -0.42
CA THR A 60 14.13 -0.02 -1.75
C THR A 60 13.02 1.04 -1.83
N ILE A 61 13.30 2.13 -2.55
CA ILE A 61 12.30 3.12 -2.96
C ILE A 61 11.77 2.73 -4.35
N TYR A 62 10.45 2.66 -4.47
CA TYR A 62 9.76 2.28 -5.70
C TYR A 62 9.20 3.51 -6.41
N ALA A 63 9.43 3.61 -7.72
CA ALA A 63 9.08 4.78 -8.52
C ALA A 63 7.84 4.53 -9.38
N ASN A 64 6.83 5.38 -9.24
CA ASN A 64 5.69 5.48 -10.14
C ASN A 64 5.94 6.51 -11.26
N ASN A 65 6.69 7.57 -10.94
CA ASN A 65 7.15 8.60 -11.87
C ASN A 65 8.65 8.83 -11.73
N GLU A 66 9.22 9.55 -12.69
CA GLU A 66 10.62 9.98 -12.61
C GLU A 66 10.79 11.05 -11.52
N VAL A 67 11.76 10.85 -10.63
CA VAL A 67 12.11 11.78 -9.55
C VAL A 67 13.62 11.88 -9.44
N ASP A 68 14.17 13.04 -9.79
CA ASP A 68 15.56 13.42 -9.56
C ASP A 68 15.68 14.11 -8.19
N LEU A 69 16.37 13.47 -7.24
CA LEU A 69 16.58 14.06 -5.91
C LEU A 69 17.45 15.31 -5.92
N SER A 70 18.27 15.52 -6.96
CA SER A 70 19.12 16.70 -7.08
C SER A 70 18.30 17.98 -7.31
N GLU A 71 17.15 17.86 -7.98
CA GLU A 71 16.22 18.96 -8.24
C GLU A 71 15.33 19.32 -7.02
N VAL A 72 15.27 18.43 -6.02
CA VAL A 72 14.48 18.65 -4.81
C VAL A 72 15.26 19.48 -3.81
N ASP A 73 14.82 20.71 -3.57
CA ASP A 73 15.43 21.64 -2.62
C ASP A 73 14.73 21.63 -1.25
N ILE A 74 13.45 21.25 -1.22
CA ILE A 74 12.58 21.34 -0.04
C ILE A 74 11.92 19.98 0.23
N TYR A 75 12.04 19.51 1.47
CA TYR A 75 11.48 18.24 1.94
C TYR A 75 10.42 18.52 3.02
N GLY A 76 9.21 18.07 2.76
CA GLY A 76 8.09 18.20 3.68
C GLY A 76 7.69 16.86 4.27
N PHE A 77 7.25 16.83 5.52
CA PHE A 77 6.87 15.59 6.18
C PHE A 77 5.53 15.73 6.91
N ASP A 78 4.72 14.68 6.91
CA ASP A 78 3.82 14.40 8.02
C ASP A 78 4.60 13.83 9.22
N TYR A 79 3.98 13.85 10.40
CA TYR A 79 4.53 13.31 11.63
C TYR A 79 4.14 11.84 11.85
N ASP A 80 2.87 11.58 12.13
CA ASP A 80 2.35 10.27 12.51
C ASP A 80 2.50 9.28 11.35
N TYR A 81 3.03 8.07 11.60
CA TYR A 81 3.33 7.04 10.60
C TYR A 81 4.24 7.45 9.42
N THR A 82 4.80 8.67 9.45
CA THR A 82 5.75 9.18 8.46
C THR A 82 7.13 9.41 9.08
N LEU A 83 7.27 10.38 9.99
CA LEU A 83 8.48 10.55 10.80
C LEU A 83 8.49 9.59 11.99
N ALA A 84 7.36 9.49 12.69
CA ALA A 84 7.16 8.61 13.83
C ALA A 84 6.39 7.37 13.42
N LEU A 85 7.10 6.27 13.14
CA LEU A 85 6.48 4.99 12.85
C LEU A 85 6.03 4.32 14.14
N TYR A 86 4.77 3.89 14.24
CA TYR A 86 4.26 3.28 15.48
C TYR A 86 4.21 1.75 15.45
N SER A 87 4.43 1.14 16.62
CA SER A 87 4.29 -0.29 16.85
C SER A 87 2.85 -0.79 16.71
N ASN A 88 2.69 -2.01 16.18
CA ASN A 88 1.40 -2.70 16.07
C ASN A 88 0.70 -2.92 17.41
N ALA A 89 1.41 -2.80 18.54
CA ALA A 89 0.82 -2.85 19.87
C ALA A 89 -0.25 -1.75 20.08
N LEU A 90 -0.15 -0.63 19.36
CA LEU A 90 -1.12 0.45 19.43
C LEU A 90 -2.51 0.02 18.96
N ASN A 91 -2.59 -0.85 17.94
CA ASN A 91 -3.84 -1.33 17.37
C ASN A 91 -4.72 -2.03 18.41
N ALA A 92 -4.11 -2.86 19.26
CA ALA A 92 -4.80 -3.57 20.33
C ALA A 92 -5.35 -2.60 21.39
N LEU A 93 -4.61 -1.53 21.73
CA LEU A 93 -5.05 -0.52 22.69
C LEU A 93 -6.23 0.31 22.16
N ILE A 94 -6.16 0.74 20.90
CA ILE A 94 -7.26 1.44 20.22
C ILE A 94 -8.51 0.54 20.21
N TYR A 95 -8.36 -0.70 19.76
CA TYR A 95 -9.45 -1.68 19.71
C TYR A 95 -10.08 -1.90 21.08
N ASN A 96 -9.29 -2.21 22.11
CA ASN A 96 -9.80 -2.55 23.44
C ASN A 96 -10.52 -1.36 24.09
N THR A 97 -10.00 -0.16 23.89
CA THR A 97 -10.61 1.06 24.44
C THR A 97 -11.90 1.40 23.71
N ALA A 98 -11.93 1.30 22.38
CA ALA A 98 -13.15 1.50 21.60
C ALA A 98 -14.22 0.45 21.95
N ARG A 99 -13.84 -0.82 22.13
CA ARG A 99 -14.73 -1.88 22.63
C ARG A 99 -15.33 -1.53 23.99
N ASN A 100 -14.53 -0.99 24.91
CA ASN A 100 -15.03 -0.55 26.22
C ASN A 100 -16.01 0.64 26.08
N PHE A 101 -15.75 1.58 25.17
CA PHE A 101 -16.70 2.66 24.88
C PHE A 101 -18.02 2.16 24.32
N LEU A 102 -18.03 1.13 23.47
CA LEU A 102 -19.28 0.51 23.00
C LEU A 102 -20.12 0.01 24.19
N ILE A 103 -19.50 -0.62 25.18
CA ILE A 103 -20.18 -1.11 26.37
C ILE A 103 -20.65 0.06 27.25
N GLU A 104 -19.75 0.97 27.59
CA GLU A 104 -20.00 2.03 28.58
C GLU A 104 -20.94 3.12 28.07
N HIS A 105 -20.76 3.55 26.82
CA HIS A 105 -21.46 4.69 26.23
C HIS A 105 -22.61 4.27 25.32
N PHE A 106 -22.44 3.22 24.51
CA PHE A 106 -23.45 2.74 23.56
C PHE A 106 -24.27 1.56 24.08
N LYS A 107 -23.98 1.10 25.31
CA LYS A 107 -24.73 0.03 26.01
C LYS A 107 -24.75 -1.30 25.26
N TYR A 108 -23.68 -1.59 24.53
CA TYR A 108 -23.48 -2.92 23.95
C TYR A 108 -23.41 -3.97 25.07
N PRO A 109 -23.90 -5.20 24.83
CA PRO A 109 -23.87 -6.25 25.84
C PRO A 109 -22.44 -6.56 26.31
N GLU A 110 -22.27 -6.70 27.63
CA GLU A 110 -20.96 -6.96 28.27
C GLU A 110 -20.24 -8.20 27.70
N GLY A 111 -21.00 -9.15 27.14
CA GLY A 111 -20.48 -10.35 26.51
C GLY A 111 -19.50 -10.09 25.36
N ILE A 112 -19.55 -8.91 24.71
CA ILE A 112 -18.58 -8.53 23.66
C ILE A 112 -17.14 -8.41 24.20
N ARG A 113 -16.96 -8.21 25.52
CA ARG A 113 -15.65 -8.14 26.17
C ARG A 113 -14.81 -9.41 25.99
N LYS A 114 -15.43 -10.55 25.68
CA LYS A 114 -14.73 -11.82 25.43
C LYS A 114 -13.89 -11.82 24.15
N TYR A 115 -14.14 -10.89 23.23
CA TYR A 115 -13.43 -10.81 21.96
C TYR A 115 -12.23 -9.88 22.08
N ASP A 116 -11.04 -10.46 22.13
CA ASP A 116 -9.79 -9.70 22.06
C ASP A 116 -9.50 -9.21 20.64
N TYR A 117 -8.60 -8.23 20.53
CA TYR A 117 -8.10 -7.78 19.22
C TYR A 117 -7.49 -8.96 18.47
N LEU A 118 -7.83 -9.10 17.19
CA LEU A 118 -7.33 -10.15 16.30
C LEU A 118 -6.24 -9.56 15.38
N PRO A 119 -4.94 -9.74 15.70
CA PRO A 119 -3.88 -9.26 14.83
C PRO A 119 -3.97 -9.94 13.46
N ASN A 120 -3.70 -9.17 12.40
CA ASN A 120 -3.71 -9.66 11.02
C ASN A 120 -5.07 -10.20 10.54
N PHE A 121 -6.19 -9.90 11.19
CA PHE A 121 -7.50 -10.20 10.61
C PHE A 121 -7.79 -9.33 9.38
N ALA A 122 -7.69 -8.01 9.54
CA ALA A 122 -7.90 -7.03 8.49
C ALA A 122 -6.57 -6.49 7.93
N VAL A 123 -6.62 -5.97 6.70
CA VAL A 123 -5.51 -5.29 6.04
C VAL A 123 -5.92 -3.90 5.59
N ARG A 124 -4.98 -3.00 5.37
CA ARG A 124 -5.23 -1.66 4.84
C ARG A 124 -5.81 -1.73 3.42
N GLY A 125 -6.72 -0.82 3.09
CA GLY A 125 -7.31 -0.69 1.74
C GLY A 125 -8.59 -1.49 1.50
N LEU A 126 -9.19 -2.08 2.54
CA LEU A 126 -10.48 -2.77 2.44
C LEU A 126 -11.65 -1.79 2.36
N HIS A 127 -12.80 -2.33 1.99
CA HIS A 127 -14.06 -1.61 1.88
C HIS A 127 -15.10 -2.26 2.78
N TYR A 128 -16.03 -1.46 3.29
CA TYR A 128 -17.12 -1.96 4.13
C TYR A 128 -18.47 -1.47 3.63
N ASP A 129 -19.31 -2.39 3.16
CA ASP A 129 -20.71 -2.10 2.82
C ASP A 129 -21.50 -1.94 4.11
N ILE A 130 -21.84 -0.69 4.43
CA ILE A 130 -22.51 -0.31 5.68
C ILE A 130 -23.92 -0.88 5.73
N GLN A 131 -24.62 -0.99 4.60
CA GLN A 131 -25.98 -1.49 4.57
C GLN A 131 -26.03 -3.01 4.74
N LYS A 132 -25.05 -3.73 4.18
CA LYS A 132 -25.01 -5.21 4.22
C LYS A 132 -24.17 -5.78 5.36
N GLY A 133 -23.41 -4.94 6.05
CA GLY A 133 -22.49 -5.34 7.12
C GLY A 133 -21.32 -6.19 6.61
N LEU A 134 -20.78 -5.88 5.43
CA LEU A 134 -19.77 -6.70 4.75
C LEU A 134 -18.42 -6.01 4.64
N LEU A 135 -17.37 -6.65 5.16
CA LEU A 135 -15.99 -6.26 4.92
C LEU A 135 -15.46 -7.01 3.69
N MET A 136 -14.87 -6.29 2.73
CA MET A 136 -14.53 -6.85 1.42
C MET A 136 -13.28 -6.20 0.83
N LYS A 137 -12.58 -6.95 -0.03
CA LYS A 137 -11.46 -6.43 -0.81
C LYS A 137 -11.90 -6.16 -2.24
N ILE A 138 -11.50 -5.00 -2.75
CA ILE A 138 -11.91 -4.51 -4.07
C ILE A 138 -10.68 -4.18 -4.91
N ASP A 139 -10.75 -4.51 -6.19
CA ASP A 139 -9.73 -4.17 -7.17
C ASP A 139 -9.84 -2.73 -7.70
N ALA A 140 -8.88 -2.33 -8.52
CA ALA A 140 -8.83 -1.00 -9.14
C ALA A 140 -10.01 -0.70 -10.09
N PHE A 141 -10.78 -1.71 -10.47
CA PHE A 141 -11.92 -1.63 -11.38
C PHE A 141 -13.26 -1.74 -10.65
N HIS A 142 -13.25 -1.68 -9.31
CA HIS A 142 -14.42 -1.78 -8.44
C HIS A 142 -15.07 -3.16 -8.42
N TYR A 143 -14.31 -4.23 -8.70
CA TYR A 143 -14.78 -5.60 -8.51
C TYR A 143 -14.32 -6.14 -7.16
N ILE A 144 -15.27 -6.74 -6.43
CA ILE A 144 -14.99 -7.51 -5.23
C ILE A 144 -14.14 -8.72 -5.61
N GLN A 145 -13.07 -8.99 -4.86
CA GLN A 145 -12.30 -10.21 -5.03
C GLN A 145 -13.05 -11.40 -4.40
N PRO A 146 -13.36 -12.47 -5.15
CA PRO A 146 -13.98 -13.67 -4.60
C PRO A 146 -13.16 -14.28 -3.44
N GLY A 147 -13.85 -14.87 -2.46
CA GLY A 147 -13.25 -15.46 -1.27
C GLY A 147 -12.63 -14.45 -0.30
N THR A 148 -12.98 -13.16 -0.40
CA THR A 148 -12.49 -12.09 0.48
C THR A 148 -13.61 -11.26 1.12
N VAL A 149 -14.84 -11.77 1.11
CA VAL A 149 -15.99 -11.09 1.73
C VAL A 149 -16.30 -11.73 3.08
N TYR A 150 -16.43 -10.91 4.11
CA TYR A 150 -16.69 -11.34 5.47
C TYR A 150 -17.91 -10.61 6.05
N ARG A 151 -18.78 -11.37 6.72
CA ARG A 151 -19.82 -10.84 7.61
C ARG A 151 -19.48 -11.30 9.01
N GLY A 152 -19.20 -10.35 9.87
CA GLY A 152 -18.57 -10.68 11.15
C GLY A 152 -17.17 -11.25 10.94
N LEU A 153 -16.82 -12.32 11.65
CA LEU A 153 -15.56 -13.05 11.47
C LEU A 153 -15.67 -14.23 10.50
N SER A 154 -16.86 -14.45 9.93
CA SER A 154 -17.14 -15.57 9.04
C SER A 154 -17.08 -15.14 7.56
N PRO A 155 -16.45 -15.94 6.69
CA PRO A 155 -16.46 -15.68 5.25
C PRO A 155 -17.87 -15.89 4.69
N VAL A 156 -18.26 -15.06 3.72
CA VAL A 156 -19.51 -15.19 2.98
C VAL A 156 -19.25 -15.99 1.70
N PRO A 157 -20.04 -17.05 1.41
CA PRO A 157 -19.91 -17.79 0.17
C PRO A 157 -20.08 -16.89 -1.06
N ASP A 158 -19.22 -17.09 -2.06
CA ASP A 158 -19.17 -16.29 -3.29
C ASP A 158 -20.51 -16.25 -4.06
N GLU A 159 -21.24 -17.37 -4.08
CA GLU A 159 -22.59 -17.44 -4.66
C GLU A 159 -23.56 -16.49 -3.96
N HIS A 160 -23.50 -16.43 -2.62
CA HIS A 160 -24.33 -15.52 -1.84
C HIS A 160 -23.89 -14.06 -2.01
N VAL A 161 -22.59 -13.80 -2.16
CA VAL A 161 -22.10 -12.46 -2.52
C VAL A 161 -22.69 -12.02 -3.85
N LEU A 162 -22.66 -12.87 -4.88
CA LEU A 162 -23.28 -12.55 -6.18
C LEU A 162 -24.76 -12.22 -6.03
N GLU A 163 -25.52 -12.99 -5.28
CA GLU A 163 -26.94 -12.71 -5.01
C GLU A 163 -27.13 -11.34 -4.36
N LEU A 164 -26.35 -11.02 -3.31
CA LEU A 164 -26.42 -9.76 -2.58
C LEU A 164 -26.09 -8.54 -3.45
N PHE A 165 -25.29 -8.71 -4.49
CA PHE A 165 -24.88 -7.66 -5.41
C PHE A 165 -25.56 -7.76 -6.79
N GLY A 166 -26.66 -8.51 -6.91
CA GLY A 166 -27.50 -8.52 -8.12
C GLY A 166 -26.89 -9.28 -9.30
N GLY A 167 -26.15 -10.36 -9.02
CA GLY A 167 -25.51 -11.23 -10.00
C GLY A 167 -24.14 -10.75 -10.49
N THR A 168 -23.52 -9.78 -9.83
CA THR A 168 -22.20 -9.24 -10.20
C THR A 168 -21.36 -8.93 -8.97
N TYR A 169 -20.03 -8.97 -9.11
CA TYR A 169 -19.08 -8.50 -8.10
C TYR A 169 -18.76 -7.00 -8.22
N HIS A 170 -19.32 -6.31 -9.21
CA HIS A 170 -19.02 -4.90 -9.45
C HIS A 170 -19.77 -3.98 -8.49
N ILE A 171 -19.05 -3.05 -7.86
CA ILE A 171 -19.61 -2.00 -6.99
C ILE A 171 -19.69 -0.67 -7.76
N PRO A 172 -20.88 -0.07 -7.90
CA PRO A 172 -21.01 1.23 -8.54
C PRO A 172 -20.30 2.35 -7.76
N LEU A 173 -19.58 3.22 -8.47
CA LEU A 173 -18.89 4.41 -7.93
C LEU A 173 -19.76 5.31 -7.05
N GLN A 174 -21.06 5.41 -7.34
CA GLN A 174 -22.00 6.21 -6.57
C GLN A 174 -22.24 5.66 -5.15
N GLN A 175 -21.98 4.37 -4.94
CA GLN A 175 -22.08 3.71 -3.63
C GLN A 175 -20.76 3.83 -2.84
N ASP A 176 -19.64 3.90 -3.55
CA ASP A 176 -18.27 3.99 -3.04
C ASP A 176 -17.81 5.44 -2.72
N SER A 177 -18.51 6.46 -3.23
CA SER A 177 -18.10 7.86 -3.06
C SER A 177 -18.91 8.61 -1.99
N GLY A 178 -18.22 9.06 -0.94
CA GLY A 178 -18.67 10.18 -0.10
C GLY A 178 -18.53 11.55 -0.79
N PHE A 179 -18.02 11.57 -2.03
CA PHE A 179 -17.67 12.77 -2.80
C PHE A 179 -18.88 13.64 -3.18
N TYR A 180 -20.11 13.11 -3.14
CA TYR A 180 -21.34 13.81 -3.54
C TYR A 180 -22.27 14.19 -2.38
N GLY A 181 -21.77 14.26 -1.14
CA GLY A 181 -22.50 14.88 -0.01
C GLY A 181 -23.64 14.06 0.58
N LYS A 182 -23.94 12.87 0.05
CA LYS A 182 -24.65 11.80 0.76
C LYS A 182 -23.58 10.83 1.24
N GLY A 183 -23.54 10.53 2.55
CA GLY A 183 -22.51 9.65 3.12
C GLY A 183 -22.40 8.33 2.33
N PRO A 184 -21.18 7.78 2.20
CA PRO A 184 -20.97 6.62 1.33
C PRO A 184 -21.77 5.42 1.85
N LYS A 185 -22.33 4.62 0.94
CA LYS A 185 -22.89 3.30 1.29
C LYS A 185 -21.79 2.29 1.56
N VAL A 186 -20.62 2.49 0.96
CA VAL A 186 -19.42 1.68 1.10
C VAL A 186 -18.29 2.56 1.64
N LYS A 187 -17.85 2.33 2.89
CA LYS A 187 -16.71 3.04 3.47
C LYS A 187 -15.39 2.45 2.96
N GLN A 188 -14.43 3.32 2.65
CA GLN A 188 -13.07 2.97 2.29
C GLN A 188 -12.15 3.09 3.51
N PHE A 189 -11.38 2.04 3.81
CA PHE A 189 -10.44 2.02 4.93
C PHE A 189 -9.01 2.13 4.44
N MET A 190 -8.63 3.36 4.08
CA MET A 190 -7.37 3.67 3.39
C MET A 190 -6.28 4.16 4.34
N ASP A 191 -6.61 4.34 5.62
CA ASP A 191 -5.71 4.77 6.69
C ASP A 191 -5.25 3.54 7.49
N ILE A 192 -4.00 3.53 7.94
CA ILE A 192 -3.48 2.49 8.84
C ILE A 192 -4.21 2.50 10.20
N PHE A 193 -4.68 3.66 10.67
CA PHE A 193 -5.52 3.77 11.87
C PHE A 193 -6.90 3.10 11.72
N SER A 194 -7.29 2.72 10.51
CA SER A 194 -8.56 2.04 10.25
C SER A 194 -8.56 0.55 10.60
N ILE A 195 -7.38 -0.07 10.79
CA ILE A 195 -7.28 -1.53 11.01
C ILE A 195 -8.03 -1.98 12.29
N PRO A 196 -7.87 -1.29 13.45
CA PRO A 196 -8.68 -1.57 14.64
C PRO A 196 -10.18 -1.40 14.41
N GLU A 197 -10.59 -0.38 13.65
CA GLU A 197 -12.01 -0.12 13.33
C GLU A 197 -12.60 -1.27 12.52
N MET A 198 -11.93 -1.72 11.45
CA MET A 198 -12.36 -2.86 10.64
C MET A 198 -12.51 -4.13 11.47
N THR A 199 -11.56 -4.37 12.37
CA THR A 199 -11.59 -5.54 13.26
C THR A 199 -12.74 -5.46 14.27
N LEU A 200 -13.01 -4.26 14.82
CA LEU A 200 -14.12 -4.05 15.75
C LEU A 200 -15.48 -4.14 15.07
N LEU A 201 -15.61 -3.65 13.83
CA LEU A 201 -16.81 -3.85 13.00
C LEU A 201 -17.08 -5.35 12.80
N ALA A 202 -16.06 -6.11 12.41
CA ALA A 202 -16.19 -7.55 12.23
C ALA A 202 -16.56 -8.26 13.53
N VAL A 203 -15.89 -7.96 14.65
CA VAL A 203 -16.23 -8.57 15.95
C VAL A 203 -17.64 -8.20 16.41
N ALA A 204 -18.06 -6.94 16.27
CA ALA A 204 -19.39 -6.52 16.71
C ALA A 204 -20.49 -7.22 15.90
N ASN A 205 -20.33 -7.34 14.58
CA ASN A 205 -21.25 -8.11 13.73
C ASN A 205 -21.26 -9.59 14.15
N ASP A 206 -20.09 -10.19 14.35
CA ASP A 206 -19.95 -11.60 14.76
C ASP A 206 -20.64 -11.89 16.10
N PHE A 207 -20.49 -10.98 17.07
CA PHE A 207 -21.13 -11.09 18.36
C PHE A 207 -22.65 -11.10 18.22
N PHE A 208 -23.24 -10.14 17.51
CA PHE A 208 -24.69 -10.11 17.37
C PHE A 208 -25.23 -11.33 16.60
N ILE A 209 -24.55 -11.76 15.54
CA ILE A 209 -24.93 -12.95 14.75
C ILE A 209 -24.87 -14.22 15.62
N THR A 210 -23.78 -14.42 16.36
CA THR A 210 -23.57 -15.64 17.17
C THR A 210 -24.53 -15.72 18.37
N ASN A 211 -25.06 -14.59 18.83
CA ASN A 211 -26.00 -14.54 19.96
C ASN A 211 -27.46 -14.34 19.50
N ASP A 212 -27.75 -14.44 18.20
CA ASP A 212 -29.10 -14.28 17.62
C ASP A 212 -29.77 -12.96 18.04
N ILE A 213 -28.98 -11.88 18.04
CA ILE A 213 -29.47 -10.52 18.35
C ILE A 213 -29.75 -9.82 17.03
N GLU A 214 -30.97 -9.33 16.84
CA GLU A 214 -31.33 -8.51 15.69
C GLU A 214 -30.76 -7.09 15.84
N TYR A 215 -30.15 -6.55 14.78
CA TYR A 215 -29.55 -5.22 14.76
C TYR A 215 -29.57 -4.63 13.36
N ASP A 216 -29.41 -3.30 13.28
CA ASP A 216 -29.24 -2.58 12.04
C ASP A 216 -27.74 -2.32 11.78
N PRO A 217 -27.16 -2.82 10.66
CA PRO A 217 -25.75 -2.63 10.33
C PRO A 217 -25.30 -1.16 10.24
N VAL A 218 -26.20 -0.24 9.90
CA VAL A 218 -25.91 1.20 9.81
C VAL A 218 -25.69 1.80 11.18
N HIS A 219 -26.49 1.40 12.18
CA HIS A 219 -26.30 1.85 13.56
C HIS A 219 -25.03 1.26 14.15
N LEU A 220 -24.79 -0.03 13.95
CA LEU A 220 -23.56 -0.68 14.37
C LEU A 220 -22.33 0.03 13.83
N PHE A 221 -22.34 0.34 12.53
CA PHE A 221 -21.26 1.06 11.88
C PHE A 221 -21.01 2.43 12.52
N LYS A 222 -22.07 3.22 12.76
CA LYS A 222 -21.98 4.54 13.40
C LYS A 222 -21.39 4.45 14.80
N ASP A 223 -21.90 3.54 15.62
CA ASP A 223 -21.46 3.39 17.00
C ASP A 223 -19.98 2.98 17.08
N VAL A 224 -19.55 2.05 16.21
CA VAL A 224 -18.14 1.63 16.13
C VAL A 224 -17.24 2.77 15.63
N SER A 225 -17.63 3.47 14.55
CA SER A 225 -16.88 4.62 14.05
C SER A 225 -16.77 5.73 15.10
N GLU A 226 -17.84 6.00 15.85
CA GLU A 226 -17.85 7.02 16.91
C GLU A 226 -16.97 6.58 18.08
N ALA A 227 -17.06 5.32 18.53
CA ALA A 227 -16.22 4.78 19.58
C ALA A 227 -14.72 4.87 19.23
N ILE A 228 -14.33 4.54 17.99
CA ILE A 228 -12.96 4.73 17.51
C ILE A 228 -12.59 6.22 17.49
N GLY A 229 -13.47 7.08 16.97
CA GLY A 229 -13.28 8.54 16.96
C GLY A 229 -13.05 9.10 18.37
N MET A 230 -13.76 8.60 19.38
CA MET A 230 -13.59 9.00 20.78
C MET A 230 -12.20 8.69 21.33
N VAL A 231 -11.53 7.61 20.88
CA VAL A 231 -10.15 7.29 21.29
C VAL A 231 -9.20 8.40 20.87
N HIS A 232 -9.33 8.90 19.63
CA HIS A 232 -8.51 9.99 19.10
C HIS A 232 -8.90 11.34 19.72
N LEU A 233 -10.20 11.66 19.79
CA LEU A 233 -10.68 12.95 20.31
C LEU A 233 -10.36 13.14 21.80
N LYS A 234 -10.45 12.09 22.61
CA LYS A 234 -10.08 12.13 24.04
C LYS A 234 -8.56 12.00 24.27
N GLY A 235 -7.77 11.89 23.19
CA GLY A 235 -6.30 11.88 23.22
C GLY A 235 -5.68 10.64 23.86
N TYR A 236 -6.38 9.49 23.87
CA TYR A 236 -5.85 8.26 24.48
C TYR A 236 -4.60 7.76 23.77
N MET A 237 -4.61 7.79 22.44
CA MET A 237 -3.46 7.41 21.61
C MET A 237 -2.19 8.17 22.03
N TYR A 238 -2.29 9.50 22.12
CA TYR A 238 -1.18 10.35 22.55
C TYR A 238 -0.72 9.98 23.96
N LYS A 239 -1.64 9.74 24.89
CA LYS A 239 -1.31 9.37 26.28
C LYS A 239 -0.51 8.07 26.34
N TRP A 240 -0.94 7.02 25.64
CA TRP A 240 -0.25 5.72 25.67
C TRP A 240 1.15 5.81 25.08
N ILE A 241 1.30 6.46 23.93
CA ILE A 241 2.61 6.64 23.29
C ILE A 241 3.52 7.48 24.20
N MET A 242 3.02 8.56 24.78
CA MET A 242 3.81 9.41 25.68
C MET A 242 4.19 8.73 27.01
N GLN A 243 3.53 7.64 27.41
CA GLN A 243 3.88 6.88 28.62
C GLN A 243 5.09 5.97 28.41
N ASP A 244 5.31 5.48 27.18
CA ASP A 244 6.36 4.52 26.85
C ASP A 244 6.79 4.70 25.38
N LEU A 245 7.64 5.70 25.14
CA LEU A 245 8.05 6.07 23.78
C LEU A 245 8.88 4.96 23.12
N ASP A 246 9.79 4.33 23.87
CA ASP A 246 10.65 3.25 23.39
C ASP A 246 9.86 2.05 22.85
N LYS A 247 8.72 1.75 23.48
CA LYS A 247 7.84 0.66 23.04
C LYS A 247 7.05 0.99 21.78
N PHE A 248 6.62 2.24 21.65
CA PHE A 248 5.64 2.63 20.63
C PHE A 248 6.26 3.28 19.40
N ILE A 249 7.33 4.04 19.53
CA ILE A 249 8.02 4.68 18.41
C ILE A 249 9.10 3.73 17.90
N LEU A 250 9.02 3.41 16.62
CA LEU A 250 9.98 2.58 15.91
C LEU A 250 10.89 3.46 15.06
N ARG A 251 12.14 3.05 14.90
CA ARG A 251 13.11 3.64 13.96
C ARG A 251 13.45 5.12 14.21
N GLY A 252 13.52 5.52 15.48
CA GLY A 252 13.84 6.91 15.85
C GLY A 252 15.22 7.35 15.34
N GLU A 253 16.23 6.50 15.51
CA GLU A 253 17.62 6.77 15.10
C GLU A 253 17.75 6.95 13.58
N GLU A 254 17.05 6.13 12.80
CA GLU A 254 17.09 6.26 11.34
C GLU A 254 16.35 7.51 10.85
N THR A 255 15.28 7.93 11.54
CA THR A 255 14.61 9.21 11.26
C THR A 255 15.55 10.39 11.53
N GLU A 256 16.27 10.39 12.66
CA GLU A 256 17.30 11.39 12.95
C GLU A 256 18.36 11.44 11.84
N ALA A 257 18.90 10.28 11.45
CA ALA A 257 19.93 10.18 10.42
C ALA A 257 19.47 10.77 9.07
N VAL A 258 18.22 10.54 8.67
CA VAL A 258 17.66 11.13 7.44
C VAL A 258 17.59 12.65 7.55
N LEU A 259 17.05 13.18 8.64
CA LEU A 259 16.90 14.63 8.83
C LEU A 259 18.27 15.32 8.84
N HIS A 260 19.24 14.76 9.56
CA HIS A 260 20.60 15.28 9.61
C HIS A 260 21.26 15.27 8.23
N ARG A 261 21.10 14.18 7.47
CA ARG A 261 21.62 14.09 6.11
C ARG A 261 21.05 15.17 5.19
N LEU A 262 19.74 15.40 5.23
CA LEU A 262 19.11 16.41 4.38
C LEU A 262 19.58 17.82 4.74
N VAL A 263 19.62 18.16 6.03
CA VAL A 263 20.08 19.48 6.50
C VAL A 263 21.57 19.70 6.20
N SER A 264 22.42 18.69 6.37
CA SER A 264 23.86 18.81 6.08
C SER A 264 24.16 19.05 4.60
N HIS A 265 23.25 18.66 3.71
CA HIS A 265 23.31 18.93 2.27
C HIS A 265 22.56 20.22 1.88
N GLY A 266 22.21 21.07 2.85
CA GLY A 266 21.60 22.38 2.62
C GLY A 266 20.14 22.32 2.17
N LYS A 267 19.45 21.19 2.33
CA LYS A 267 18.02 21.06 2.00
C LYS A 267 17.17 21.72 3.09
N LYS A 268 16.05 22.32 2.68
CA LYS A 268 15.08 22.94 3.60
C LYS A 268 14.02 21.94 4.02
N LEU A 269 13.66 21.95 5.31
CA LEU A 269 12.70 20.98 5.85
C LEU A 269 11.46 21.66 6.41
N PHE A 270 10.30 21.04 6.26
CA PHE A 270 9.09 21.46 6.96
C PHE A 270 8.23 20.28 7.43
N LEU A 271 7.45 20.52 8.49
CA LEU A 271 6.56 19.54 9.11
C LEU A 271 5.12 20.05 9.08
N ILE A 272 4.17 19.24 8.62
CA ILE A 272 2.73 19.53 8.64
C ILE A 272 1.98 18.34 9.23
N THR A 273 1.47 18.50 10.44
CA THR A 273 0.78 17.43 11.17
C THR A 273 -0.54 17.88 11.77
N ASN A 274 -1.49 16.94 11.88
CA ASN A 274 -2.73 17.12 12.64
C ASN A 274 -2.53 16.99 14.16
N SER A 275 -1.39 16.44 14.59
CA SER A 275 -1.10 16.22 16.00
C SER A 275 -0.80 17.52 16.76
N PRO A 276 -1.08 17.56 18.07
CA PRO A 276 -0.79 18.72 18.91
C PRO A 276 0.72 18.85 19.18
N PHE A 277 1.17 20.08 19.37
CA PHE A 277 2.59 20.38 19.59
C PHE A 277 3.21 19.62 20.76
N SER A 278 2.54 19.52 21.91
CA SER A 278 3.06 18.81 23.08
C SER A 278 3.38 17.33 22.81
N PHE A 279 2.64 16.71 21.88
CA PHE A 279 2.87 15.33 21.48
C PHE A 279 4.06 15.23 20.51
N VAL A 280 4.07 16.08 19.48
CA VAL A 280 5.13 16.16 18.49
C VAL A 280 6.47 16.47 19.15
N ASP A 281 6.52 17.47 20.03
CA ASP A 281 7.73 17.90 20.71
C ASP A 281 8.33 16.79 21.57
N LYS A 282 7.49 16.02 22.27
CA LYS A 282 7.96 14.89 23.10
C LYS A 282 8.52 13.76 22.26
N GLY A 283 7.84 13.37 21.18
CA GLY A 283 8.30 12.29 20.31
C GLY A 283 9.51 12.68 19.46
N MET A 284 9.55 13.91 18.92
CA MET A 284 10.73 14.43 18.22
C MET A 284 11.93 14.59 19.16
N THR A 285 11.72 15.04 20.40
CA THR A 285 12.80 15.10 21.40
C THR A 285 13.38 13.71 21.70
N HIS A 286 12.54 12.68 21.67
CA HIS A 286 12.97 11.31 21.88
C HIS A 286 13.70 10.73 20.66
N MET A 287 13.19 10.96 19.44
CA MET A 287 13.79 10.43 18.21
C MET A 287 15.05 11.17 17.75
N VAL A 288 15.08 12.50 17.91
CA VAL A 288 16.08 13.39 17.28
C VAL A 288 16.87 14.20 18.32
N GLY A 289 16.33 14.37 19.53
CA GLY A 289 16.93 15.18 20.59
C GLY A 289 16.27 16.55 20.79
N LYS A 290 16.72 17.27 21.82
CA LYS A 290 16.06 18.50 22.31
C LYS A 290 16.02 19.65 21.29
N ASP A 291 17.01 19.69 20.41
CA ASP A 291 17.19 20.75 19.42
C ASP A 291 16.58 20.37 18.05
N TRP A 292 15.67 19.38 18.02
CA TRP A 292 15.02 18.90 16.78
C TRP A 292 14.38 20.01 15.94
N ARG A 293 13.96 21.12 16.57
CA ARG A 293 13.35 22.27 15.90
C ARG A 293 14.31 22.96 14.94
N ASP A 294 15.62 22.84 15.17
CA ASP A 294 16.65 23.47 14.33
C ASP A 294 16.80 22.78 12.97
N PHE A 295 16.26 21.57 12.82
CA PHE A 295 16.21 20.88 11.54
C PHE A 295 15.14 21.46 10.61
N PHE A 296 14.08 22.07 11.15
CA PHE A 296 12.91 22.49 10.37
C PHE A 296 12.85 24.00 10.19
N ASP A 297 12.74 24.43 8.94
CA ASP A 297 12.47 25.81 8.56
C ASP A 297 11.04 26.23 8.92
N VAL A 298 10.08 25.30 8.85
CA VAL A 298 8.68 25.56 9.24
C VAL A 298 8.08 24.32 9.92
N VAL A 299 7.45 24.51 11.08
CA VAL A 299 6.68 23.47 11.77
C VAL A 299 5.23 23.92 11.95
N ILE A 300 4.29 23.13 11.43
CA ILE A 300 2.85 23.38 11.50
C ILE A 300 2.16 22.20 12.19
N VAL A 301 1.56 22.47 13.35
CA VAL A 301 0.81 21.51 14.16
C VAL A 301 -0.70 21.76 14.05
N GLN A 302 -1.51 20.73 14.33
CA GLN A 302 -2.97 20.79 14.21
C GLN A 302 -3.41 21.47 12.90
N ALA A 303 -2.80 21.06 11.79
CA ALA A 303 -2.99 21.64 10.47
C ALA A 303 -4.43 21.49 9.95
N ASP A 304 -5.14 20.45 10.40
CA ASP A 304 -6.48 20.06 9.96
C ASP A 304 -6.52 19.59 8.49
N LYS A 305 -5.56 18.75 8.11
CA LYS A 305 -5.56 18.03 6.83
C LYS A 305 -6.81 17.14 6.71
N PRO A 306 -7.48 17.05 5.54
CA PRO A 306 -7.09 17.64 4.24
C PRO A 306 -7.39 19.14 4.06
N HIS A 307 -8.19 19.77 4.93
CA HIS A 307 -8.62 21.17 4.73
C HIS A 307 -7.44 22.15 4.63
N PHE A 308 -6.30 21.85 5.26
CA PHE A 308 -5.07 22.61 5.06
C PHE A 308 -4.68 22.74 3.58
N PHE A 309 -4.85 21.68 2.77
CA PHE A 309 -4.44 21.63 1.36
C PHE A 309 -5.56 22.04 0.39
N THR A 310 -6.82 21.88 0.79
CA THR A 310 -7.99 22.16 -0.07
C THR A 310 -8.55 23.57 0.10
N ASP A 311 -8.50 24.11 1.31
CA ASP A 311 -9.23 25.32 1.68
C ASP A 311 -8.26 26.48 1.93
N CYS A 312 -8.79 27.71 1.94
CA CYS A 312 -8.06 28.94 2.26
C CYS A 312 -8.59 29.64 3.53
N ILE A 313 -9.33 28.92 4.37
CA ILE A 313 -10.17 29.51 5.42
C ILE A 313 -9.36 29.79 6.70
N LYS A 314 -8.51 28.87 7.13
CA LYS A 314 -7.85 28.94 8.44
C LYS A 314 -6.52 29.70 8.32
N PRO A 315 -6.33 30.83 9.05
CA PRO A 315 -5.05 31.52 9.10
C PRO A 315 -4.08 30.82 10.07
N PHE A 316 -2.78 31.04 9.87
CA PHE A 316 -1.75 30.58 10.80
C PHE A 316 -1.84 31.30 12.14
N ARG A 317 -1.50 30.59 13.23
CA ARG A 317 -1.20 31.16 14.54
C ARG A 317 0.14 30.70 15.05
N ARG A 318 0.93 31.60 15.65
CA ARG A 318 2.21 31.23 16.30
C ARG A 318 1.97 30.69 17.70
N LEU A 319 2.70 29.64 18.07
CA LEU A 319 2.84 29.18 19.44
C LEU A 319 4.09 29.81 20.07
N ASP A 320 4.07 30.09 21.36
CA ASP A 320 5.27 30.46 22.09
C ASP A 320 6.05 29.25 22.62
N GLY A 321 7.14 29.52 23.35
CA GLY A 321 8.00 28.48 23.91
C GLY A 321 7.29 27.51 24.87
N ASN A 322 6.16 27.92 25.46
CA ASN A 322 5.34 27.08 26.35
C ASN A 322 4.22 26.35 25.59
N GLY A 323 4.04 26.63 24.29
CA GLY A 323 2.98 26.08 23.46
C GLY A 323 1.69 26.90 23.46
N ASP A 324 1.69 28.12 24.03
CA ASP A 324 0.50 28.98 24.10
C ASP A 324 0.31 29.81 22.84
N LEU A 325 -0.95 30.11 22.51
CA LEU A 325 -1.32 30.82 21.28
C LEU A 325 -0.98 32.31 21.36
N ARG A 326 -0.30 32.81 20.33
CA ARG A 326 -0.10 34.25 20.11
C ARG A 326 -1.15 34.80 19.14
N TRP A 327 -1.51 36.07 19.33
CA TRP A 327 -2.57 36.77 18.58
C TRP A 327 -2.07 37.50 17.34
N GLU A 328 -0.75 37.62 17.18
CA GLU A 328 -0.15 38.36 16.08
C GLU A 328 -0.45 37.73 14.73
N LYS A 329 -0.75 38.58 13.74
CA LYS A 329 -0.93 38.14 12.36
C LYS A 329 0.42 37.70 11.79
N ILE A 330 0.44 36.49 11.25
CA ILE A 330 1.64 35.89 10.64
C ILE A 330 1.93 36.57 9.30
N LYS A 331 3.12 37.17 9.20
CA LYS A 331 3.64 37.85 8.00
C LYS A 331 4.85 37.14 7.39
N SER A 332 5.53 36.31 8.16
CA SER A 332 6.64 35.45 7.77
C SER A 332 6.54 34.13 8.55
N LEU A 333 7.15 33.08 7.98
CA LEU A 333 7.37 31.81 8.67
C LEU A 333 8.86 31.73 8.97
N ASP A 334 9.21 31.71 10.26
CA ASP A 334 10.57 31.84 10.74
C ASP A 334 11.06 30.51 11.32
N LYS A 335 12.33 30.18 11.05
CA LYS A 335 12.95 28.93 11.47
C LYS A 335 12.90 28.75 13.00
N GLY A 336 12.63 27.52 13.45
CA GLY A 336 12.50 27.16 14.86
C GLY A 336 11.20 27.62 15.54
N GLN A 337 10.35 28.41 14.86
CA GLN A 337 9.04 28.78 15.36
C GLN A 337 7.99 27.70 15.02
N ILE A 338 7.02 27.56 15.92
CA ILE A 338 5.92 26.61 15.76
C ILE A 338 4.65 27.36 15.41
N TYR A 339 3.97 26.86 14.38
CA TYR A 339 2.71 27.41 13.91
C TYR A 339 1.60 26.38 14.10
N LYS A 340 0.38 26.87 14.29
CA LYS A 340 -0.84 26.08 14.40
C LYS A 340 -1.79 26.47 13.27
N GLN A 341 -2.50 25.47 12.72
CA GLN A 341 -3.43 25.65 11.60
C GLN A 341 -2.75 26.28 10.39
N GLY A 342 -3.44 27.15 9.66
CA GLY A 342 -3.00 27.70 8.39
C GLY A 342 -3.63 27.01 7.20
N ASN A 343 -3.13 27.36 6.03
CA ASN A 343 -3.57 26.83 4.76
C ASN A 343 -2.42 26.86 3.75
N LEU A 344 -2.49 25.99 2.74
CA LEU A 344 -1.45 25.85 1.74
C LEU A 344 -1.28 27.14 0.91
N PHE A 345 -2.35 27.89 0.63
CA PHE A 345 -2.24 29.13 -0.16
C PHE A 345 -1.34 30.17 0.52
N ASP A 346 -1.56 30.41 1.82
CA ASP A 346 -0.70 31.28 2.62
C ASP A 346 0.70 30.68 2.80
N PHE A 347 0.81 29.35 2.99
CA PHE A 347 2.11 28.68 3.06
C PHE A 347 2.96 28.95 1.82
N LEU A 348 2.40 28.73 0.62
CA LEU A 348 3.06 28.96 -0.66
C LEU A 348 3.40 30.45 -0.87
N ARG A 349 2.54 31.36 -0.39
CA ARG A 349 2.74 32.81 -0.47
C ARG A 349 3.87 33.28 0.45
N LEU A 350 3.96 32.73 1.65
CA LEU A 350 4.93 33.12 2.68
C LEU A 350 6.31 32.49 2.45
N THR A 351 6.36 31.24 1.96
CA THR A 351 7.62 30.53 1.73
C THR A 351 8.18 30.72 0.33
N GLY A 352 7.31 30.91 -0.67
CA GLY A 352 7.68 30.88 -2.09
C GLY A 352 8.03 29.49 -2.62
N TRP A 353 7.87 28.42 -1.83
CA TRP A 353 8.20 27.05 -2.23
C TRP A 353 7.13 26.48 -3.14
N ARG A 354 7.45 26.17 -4.39
CA ARG A 354 6.47 25.76 -5.41
C ARG A 354 7.05 24.73 -6.38
N GLY A 355 6.14 23.98 -6.99
CA GLY A 355 6.44 23.07 -8.10
C GLY A 355 7.24 21.83 -7.68
N SER A 356 7.99 21.28 -8.64
CA SER A 356 8.72 20.01 -8.51
C SER A 356 9.90 20.04 -7.54
N LYS A 357 10.30 21.22 -7.06
CA LYS A 357 11.37 21.39 -6.06
C LYS A 357 10.98 20.93 -4.65
N VAL A 358 9.69 20.71 -4.42
CA VAL A 358 9.14 20.28 -3.14
C VAL A 358 8.80 18.79 -3.22
N LEU A 359 9.34 17.98 -2.31
CA LEU A 359 8.98 16.59 -2.11
C LEU A 359 8.32 16.41 -0.74
N TYR A 360 7.04 16.05 -0.72
CA TYR A 360 6.27 15.87 0.52
C TYR A 360 6.04 14.39 0.82
N PHE A 361 6.37 13.98 2.05
CA PHE A 361 6.23 12.63 2.56
C PHE A 361 4.99 12.53 3.45
N GLY A 362 4.17 11.50 3.22
CA GLY A 362 3.00 11.21 4.04
C GLY A 362 2.61 9.74 3.92
N ASP A 363 1.92 9.22 4.92
CA ASP A 363 1.39 7.86 4.91
C ASP A 363 -0.06 7.83 4.41
N HIS A 364 -0.83 8.91 4.61
CA HIS A 364 -2.25 8.92 4.27
C HIS A 364 -2.51 9.47 2.86
N LEU A 365 -2.78 8.56 1.91
CA LEU A 365 -2.97 8.86 0.49
C LEU A 365 -3.89 10.06 0.16
N TYR A 366 -5.04 10.18 0.84
CA TYR A 366 -5.98 11.29 0.58
C TYR A 366 -5.66 12.58 1.33
N SER A 367 -5.55 12.52 2.66
CA SER A 367 -5.34 13.73 3.46
C SER A 367 -4.00 14.40 3.23
N ASP A 368 -2.99 13.63 2.83
CA ASP A 368 -1.63 14.13 2.68
C ASP A 368 -1.24 14.37 1.23
N LEU A 369 -1.47 13.39 0.34
CA LEU A 369 -0.81 13.37 -0.97
C LEU A 369 -1.70 13.78 -2.14
N ALA A 370 -2.99 13.41 -2.10
CA ALA A 370 -3.87 13.53 -3.26
C ALA A 370 -3.98 14.96 -3.82
N ASP A 371 -4.27 15.96 -2.99
CA ASP A 371 -4.41 17.33 -3.48
C ASP A 371 -3.07 17.98 -3.85
N LEU A 372 -1.98 17.63 -3.17
CA LEU A 372 -0.63 18.11 -3.49
C LEU A 372 -0.22 17.73 -4.91
N MET A 373 -0.41 16.46 -5.27
CA MET A 373 -0.09 15.95 -6.60
C MET A 373 -1.10 16.43 -7.66
N LEU A 374 -2.41 16.38 -7.36
CA LEU A 374 -3.44 16.69 -8.36
C LEU A 374 -3.62 18.18 -8.65
N ARG A 375 -3.33 19.06 -7.69
CA ARG A 375 -3.65 20.50 -7.81
C ARG A 375 -2.45 21.42 -7.73
N HIS A 376 -1.40 21.04 -7.00
CA HIS A 376 -0.31 21.95 -6.63
C HIS A 376 1.04 21.61 -7.28
N GLY A 377 1.14 20.45 -7.93
CA GLY A 377 2.32 20.04 -8.70
C GLY A 377 3.56 19.80 -7.85
N TRP A 378 3.38 19.54 -6.54
CA TRP A 378 4.46 19.06 -5.68
C TRP A 378 4.78 17.60 -5.99
N ARG A 379 6.03 17.22 -5.79
CA ARG A 379 6.40 15.81 -5.76
C ARG A 379 5.90 15.18 -4.45
N THR A 380 5.50 13.92 -4.52
CA THR A 380 4.88 13.22 -3.40
C THR A 380 5.54 11.86 -3.18
N ALA A 381 5.81 11.54 -1.91
CA ALA A 381 6.39 10.28 -1.47
C ALA A 381 5.47 9.61 -0.44
N ALA A 382 5.04 8.38 -0.71
CA ALA A 382 4.19 7.64 0.21
C ALA A 382 4.99 6.71 1.13
N ILE A 383 4.72 6.77 2.43
CA ILE A 383 5.22 5.79 3.41
C ILE A 383 4.18 4.68 3.58
N VAL A 384 4.56 3.44 3.25
CA VAL A 384 3.68 2.26 3.28
C VAL A 384 4.38 1.13 4.04
N PRO A 385 4.29 1.10 5.39
CA PRO A 385 5.03 0.14 6.22
C PRO A 385 4.77 -1.33 5.87
N GLU A 386 3.57 -1.65 5.40
CA GLU A 386 3.16 -3.00 4.99
C GLU A 386 4.01 -3.56 3.83
N LEU A 387 4.69 -2.69 3.07
CA LEU A 387 5.58 -3.05 1.99
C LEU A 387 6.74 -3.94 2.46
N GLU A 388 7.16 -3.82 3.72
CA GLU A 388 8.22 -4.68 4.27
C GLU A 388 7.79 -6.15 4.34
N GLN A 389 6.56 -6.44 4.76
CA GLN A 389 6.05 -7.81 4.75
C GLN A 389 5.79 -8.29 3.32
N GLU A 390 5.25 -7.43 2.46
CA GLU A 390 4.95 -7.76 1.07
C GLU A 390 6.21 -8.15 0.30
N THR A 391 7.28 -7.37 0.42
CA THR A 391 8.57 -7.66 -0.22
C THR A 391 9.21 -8.94 0.31
N ARG A 392 9.11 -9.22 1.61
CA ARG A 392 9.56 -10.49 2.20
C ARG A 392 8.81 -11.71 1.63
N VAL A 393 7.51 -11.59 1.39
CA VAL A 393 6.72 -12.69 0.79
C VAL A 393 7.09 -12.88 -0.67
N VAL A 394 7.16 -11.79 -1.44
CA VAL A 394 7.47 -11.81 -2.87
C VAL A 394 8.88 -12.32 -3.15
N SER A 395 9.84 -12.09 -2.26
CA SER A 395 11.21 -12.61 -2.41
C SER A 395 11.36 -14.11 -2.11
N THR A 396 10.32 -14.78 -1.62
CA THR A 396 10.37 -16.23 -1.39
C THR A 396 10.35 -17.02 -2.69
N SER A 397 11.15 -18.09 -2.77
CA SER A 397 11.20 -19.00 -3.92
C SER A 397 9.84 -19.62 -4.22
N ARG A 398 9.06 -19.95 -3.17
CA ARG A 398 7.73 -20.52 -3.29
C ARG A 398 6.75 -19.55 -3.97
N TYR A 399 6.77 -18.26 -3.61
CA TYR A 399 5.92 -17.26 -4.26
C TYR A 399 6.27 -17.14 -5.74
N SER A 400 7.56 -16.99 -6.04
CA SER A 400 8.06 -16.88 -7.41
C SER A 400 7.70 -18.11 -8.26
N LEU A 401 7.90 -19.32 -7.74
CA LEU A 401 7.55 -20.56 -8.44
C LEU A 401 6.04 -20.64 -8.72
N ASN A 402 5.21 -20.38 -7.71
CA ASN A 402 3.76 -20.42 -7.85
C ASN A 402 3.26 -19.39 -8.88
N LEU A 403 3.82 -18.18 -8.86
CA LEU A 403 3.45 -17.12 -9.80
C LEU A 403 3.88 -17.46 -11.23
N THR A 404 5.11 -17.94 -11.42
CA THR A 404 5.61 -18.36 -12.73
C THR A 404 4.77 -19.50 -13.29
N TRP A 405 4.44 -20.49 -12.46
CA TRP A 405 3.58 -21.60 -12.88
C TRP A 405 2.17 -21.14 -13.21
N LEU A 406 1.57 -20.26 -12.39
CA LEU A 406 0.26 -19.66 -12.66
C LEU A 406 0.22 -18.95 -14.03
N GLN A 407 1.29 -18.24 -14.40
CA GLN A 407 1.43 -17.58 -15.70
C GLN A 407 1.56 -18.60 -16.85
N ALA A 408 2.44 -19.59 -16.70
CA ALA A 408 2.63 -20.64 -17.70
C ALA A 408 1.35 -21.44 -17.95
N LEU A 409 0.66 -21.85 -16.88
CA LEU A 409 -0.61 -22.55 -16.92
C LEU A 409 -1.68 -21.72 -17.64
N THR A 410 -1.76 -20.41 -17.35
CA THR A 410 -2.71 -19.53 -18.04
C THR A 410 -2.46 -19.51 -19.56
N GLY A 411 -1.20 -19.40 -20.00
CA GLY A 411 -0.85 -19.44 -21.43
C GLY A 411 -1.03 -20.81 -22.09
N LEU A 412 -0.95 -21.91 -21.33
CA LEU A 412 -1.30 -23.25 -21.82
C LEU A 412 -2.82 -23.39 -22.00
N MET A 413 -3.61 -22.94 -21.02
CA MET A 413 -5.08 -22.95 -21.09
C MET A 413 -5.60 -22.14 -22.28
N GLU A 414 -5.04 -20.94 -22.53
CA GLU A 414 -5.43 -20.10 -23.68
C GLU A 414 -5.26 -20.82 -25.02
N ARG A 415 -4.17 -21.58 -25.18
CA ARG A 415 -3.91 -22.40 -26.38
C ARG A 415 -4.84 -23.61 -26.46
N LEU A 416 -5.05 -24.30 -25.34
CA LEU A 416 -5.87 -25.52 -25.28
C LEU A 416 -7.34 -25.25 -25.61
N GLN A 417 -7.85 -24.04 -25.32
CA GLN A 417 -9.24 -23.64 -25.64
C GLN A 417 -9.58 -23.67 -27.15
N THR A 418 -8.58 -23.78 -28.03
CA THR A 418 -8.80 -23.92 -29.48
C THR A 418 -9.32 -25.32 -29.87
N TYR A 419 -9.05 -26.33 -29.03
CA TYR A 419 -9.46 -27.72 -29.24
C TYR A 419 -10.84 -27.98 -28.61
N ARG A 420 -11.63 -28.86 -29.22
CA ARG A 420 -13.03 -29.13 -28.82
C ARG A 420 -13.33 -30.60 -28.51
N ASP A 421 -12.35 -31.47 -28.68
CA ASP A 421 -12.45 -32.89 -28.36
C ASP A 421 -12.67 -33.11 -26.85
N PRO A 422 -13.27 -34.25 -26.46
CA PRO A 422 -13.59 -34.52 -25.06
C PRO A 422 -12.37 -34.53 -24.13
N GLU A 423 -11.23 -35.01 -24.60
CA GLU A 423 -9.98 -35.11 -23.83
C GLU A 423 -9.43 -33.73 -23.51
N SER A 424 -9.31 -32.86 -24.51
CA SER A 424 -8.88 -31.47 -24.31
C SER A 424 -9.79 -30.69 -23.36
N LYS A 425 -11.11 -30.94 -23.41
CA LYS A 425 -12.07 -30.32 -22.46
C LYS A 425 -11.87 -30.80 -21.04
N GLN A 426 -11.56 -32.08 -20.84
CA GLN A 426 -11.29 -32.64 -19.51
C GLN A 426 -10.01 -32.03 -18.94
N ILE A 427 -8.92 -32.00 -19.72
CA ILE A 427 -7.65 -31.38 -19.30
C ILE A 427 -7.86 -29.89 -18.95
N LEU A 428 -8.64 -29.16 -19.75
CA LEU A 428 -8.95 -27.77 -19.46
C LEU A 428 -9.66 -27.58 -18.11
N GLN A 429 -10.59 -28.47 -17.74
CA GLN A 429 -11.27 -28.43 -16.44
C GLN A 429 -10.30 -28.72 -15.29
N GLU A 430 -9.40 -29.68 -15.46
CA GLU A 430 -8.36 -30.00 -14.47
C GLU A 430 -7.42 -28.80 -14.26
N TRP A 431 -6.96 -28.17 -15.34
CA TRP A 431 -6.13 -26.97 -15.28
C TRP A 431 -6.86 -25.74 -14.74
N GLN A 432 -8.17 -25.60 -14.98
CA GLN A 432 -8.98 -24.55 -14.35
C GLN A 432 -8.98 -24.70 -12.82
N LYS A 433 -9.11 -25.94 -12.33
CA LYS A 433 -9.07 -26.24 -10.89
C LYS A 433 -7.68 -25.96 -10.31
N GLU A 434 -6.63 -26.46 -10.95
CA GLU A 434 -5.25 -26.21 -10.53
C GLU A 434 -4.91 -24.71 -10.49
N ARG A 435 -5.36 -23.97 -11.50
CA ARG A 435 -5.19 -22.52 -11.56
C ARG A 435 -5.86 -21.80 -10.39
N GLU A 436 -7.03 -22.27 -9.96
CA GLU A 436 -7.70 -21.71 -8.79
C GLU A 436 -6.97 -22.05 -7.48
N GLU A 437 -6.49 -23.28 -7.34
CA GLU A 437 -5.67 -23.70 -6.20
C GLU A 437 -4.39 -22.84 -6.10
N LEU A 438 -3.71 -22.57 -7.23
CA LEU A 438 -2.53 -21.69 -7.28
C LEU A 438 -2.85 -20.24 -6.88
N ARG A 439 -4.01 -19.70 -7.32
CA ARG A 439 -4.46 -18.36 -6.91
C ARG A 439 -4.68 -18.29 -5.40
N VAL A 440 -5.37 -19.26 -4.82
CA VAL A 440 -5.62 -19.33 -3.38
C VAL A 440 -4.31 -19.49 -2.61
N MET A 441 -3.43 -20.40 -3.04
CA MET A 441 -2.12 -20.62 -2.42
C MET A 441 -1.28 -19.34 -2.43
N THR A 442 -1.24 -18.63 -3.55
CA THR A 442 -0.48 -17.38 -3.71
C THR A 442 -1.06 -16.26 -2.85
N LYS A 443 -2.40 -16.11 -2.81
CA LYS A 443 -3.10 -15.15 -1.94
C LYS A 443 -2.74 -15.38 -0.46
N ASN A 444 -2.82 -16.64 -0.02
CA ASN A 444 -2.65 -17.03 1.38
C ASN A 444 -1.21 -16.90 1.89
N MET A 445 -0.22 -16.62 1.03
CA MET A 445 1.15 -16.31 1.46
C MET A 445 1.26 -14.93 2.12
N PHE A 446 0.29 -14.04 1.89
CA PHE A 446 0.18 -12.74 2.55
C PHE A 446 -0.76 -12.84 3.75
N ASN A 447 -1.86 -12.09 3.72
CA ASN A 447 -2.97 -12.23 4.66
C ASN A 447 -3.91 -13.38 4.22
N PRO A 448 -4.22 -14.38 5.06
CA PRO A 448 -5.09 -15.50 4.66
C PRO A 448 -6.51 -15.09 4.25
N GLN A 449 -7.06 -14.06 4.90
CA GLN A 449 -8.42 -13.58 4.65
C GLN A 449 -8.46 -12.77 3.35
N PHE A 450 -7.60 -11.75 3.23
CA PHE A 450 -7.68 -10.71 2.21
C PHE A 450 -6.49 -10.71 1.23
N GLY A 451 -5.40 -11.42 1.48
CA GLY A 451 -4.22 -11.45 0.61
C GLY A 451 -3.38 -10.18 0.64
N SER A 452 -2.64 -9.92 -0.44
CA SER A 452 -1.75 -8.74 -0.59
C SER A 452 -2.53 -7.42 -0.57
N ILE A 453 -2.01 -6.38 0.07
CA ILE A 453 -2.62 -5.03 0.02
C ILE A 453 -2.56 -4.41 -1.36
N PHE A 454 -1.64 -4.85 -2.23
CA PHE A 454 -1.38 -4.25 -3.53
C PHE A 454 -2.10 -4.96 -4.67
N ARG A 455 -2.45 -6.24 -4.51
CA ARG A 455 -2.91 -7.08 -5.61
C ARG A 455 -4.12 -7.94 -5.22
N THR A 456 -5.15 -7.91 -6.05
CA THR A 456 -6.13 -9.02 -6.17
C THR A 456 -5.58 -10.02 -7.19
N CYS A 457 -6.09 -11.25 -7.29
CA CYS A 457 -5.51 -12.34 -8.08
C CYS A 457 -4.79 -11.91 -9.38
N HIS A 458 -5.38 -11.00 -10.16
CA HIS A 458 -4.73 -10.42 -11.35
C HIS A 458 -4.53 -8.90 -11.28
N ASN A 459 -5.50 -8.16 -10.74
CA ASN A 459 -5.55 -6.71 -10.85
C ASN A 459 -4.87 -6.03 -9.65
N PRO A 460 -4.35 -4.81 -9.84
CA PRO A 460 -4.03 -3.94 -8.71
C PRO A 460 -5.27 -3.74 -7.83
N THR A 461 -5.08 -3.64 -6.52
CA THR A 461 -6.15 -3.24 -5.60
C THR A 461 -6.56 -1.79 -5.85
N TYR A 462 -7.74 -1.42 -5.34
CA TYR A 462 -8.14 -0.01 -5.28
C TYR A 462 -7.06 0.85 -4.60
N PHE A 463 -6.53 0.37 -3.47
CA PHE A 463 -5.44 1.02 -2.74
C PHE A 463 -4.19 1.21 -3.62
N SER A 464 -3.71 0.16 -4.29
CA SER A 464 -2.55 0.24 -5.18
C SER A 464 -2.75 1.25 -6.31
N ARG A 465 -3.94 1.28 -6.92
CA ARG A 465 -4.25 2.24 -7.98
C ARG A 465 -4.19 3.69 -7.49
N ARG A 466 -4.65 3.95 -6.26
CA ARG A 466 -4.60 5.28 -5.63
C ARG A 466 -3.18 5.66 -5.21
N LEU A 467 -2.44 4.72 -4.62
CA LEU A 467 -1.02 4.90 -4.29
C LEU A 467 -0.23 5.33 -5.53
N CYS A 468 -0.34 4.58 -6.63
CA CYS A 468 0.35 4.92 -7.89
C CYS A 468 -0.11 6.25 -8.49
N ARG A 469 -1.35 6.68 -8.20
CA ARG A 469 -1.90 7.93 -8.73
C ARG A 469 -1.50 9.15 -7.89
N PHE A 470 -1.23 8.98 -6.60
CA PHE A 470 -1.01 10.07 -5.64
C PHE A 470 0.40 10.13 -5.08
N SER A 471 1.32 9.28 -5.56
CA SER A 471 2.72 9.30 -5.16
C SER A 471 3.62 9.13 -6.36
N ASP A 472 4.65 9.96 -6.47
CA ASP A 472 5.71 9.78 -7.46
C ASP A 472 6.64 8.62 -7.08
N VAL A 473 6.91 8.47 -5.78
CA VAL A 473 7.66 7.36 -5.19
C VAL A 473 6.97 6.84 -3.94
N TYR A 474 7.21 5.58 -3.58
CA TYR A 474 6.75 5.00 -2.32
C TYR A 474 7.78 4.06 -1.73
N MET A 475 7.75 3.90 -0.40
CA MET A 475 8.74 3.15 0.35
C MET A 475 8.17 2.61 1.66
N ALA A 476 8.83 1.62 2.26
CA ALA A 476 8.38 1.02 3.51
C ALA A 476 8.58 1.98 4.70
N SER A 477 9.66 2.76 4.70
CA SER A 477 9.98 3.72 5.75
C SER A 477 10.84 4.84 5.22
N LEU A 478 10.86 5.96 5.94
CA LEU A 478 11.69 7.11 5.58
C LEU A 478 13.19 6.77 5.50
N SER A 479 13.66 5.83 6.34
CA SER A 479 15.04 5.35 6.35
C SER A 479 15.51 4.75 5.02
N CYS A 480 14.61 4.38 4.11
CA CYS A 480 14.96 3.93 2.78
C CYS A 480 15.81 4.97 2.02
N LEU A 481 15.63 6.27 2.29
CA LEU A 481 16.44 7.36 1.71
C LEU A 481 17.93 7.27 2.05
N LEU A 482 18.29 6.64 3.18
CA LEU A 482 19.69 6.47 3.57
C LEU A 482 20.48 5.62 2.56
N ASN A 483 19.80 4.78 1.76
CA ASN A 483 20.43 3.90 0.78
C ASN A 483 20.71 4.56 -0.57
N TYR A 484 20.32 5.82 -0.77
CA TYR A 484 20.45 6.52 -2.04
C TYR A 484 21.25 7.80 -1.87
N ASP A 485 22.00 8.21 -2.88
CA ASP A 485 22.61 9.54 -2.92
C ASP A 485 21.55 10.62 -3.21
N LEU A 486 21.76 11.86 -2.76
CA LEU A 486 20.84 12.96 -3.05
C LEU A 486 20.92 13.45 -4.50
N SER A 487 21.81 12.90 -5.33
CA SER A 487 21.80 13.02 -6.79
C SER A 487 21.13 11.84 -7.50
N TYR A 488 20.58 10.88 -6.77
CA TYR A 488 19.95 9.70 -7.36
C TYR A 488 18.66 10.06 -8.11
N ILE A 489 18.49 9.44 -9.28
CA ILE A 489 17.29 9.58 -10.10
C ILE A 489 16.51 8.27 -10.07
N PHE A 490 15.28 8.34 -9.62
CA PHE A 490 14.34 7.23 -9.65
C PHE A 490 13.64 7.19 -11.00
N TYR A 491 13.70 6.04 -11.67
CA TYR A 491 12.99 5.81 -12.94
C TYR A 491 11.86 4.80 -12.76
N PRO A 492 10.66 5.09 -13.28
CA PRO A 492 9.55 4.14 -13.22
C PRO A 492 9.81 2.95 -14.15
N ARG A 493 9.44 1.75 -13.69
CA ARG A 493 9.54 0.55 -14.53
C ARG A 493 8.46 0.57 -15.61
N ARG A 494 8.86 0.36 -16.86
CA ARG A 494 7.94 0.24 -18.00
C ARG A 494 7.07 -1.00 -17.83
N THR A 495 5.77 -0.80 -17.57
CA THR A 495 4.80 -1.90 -17.55
C THR A 495 4.30 -2.11 -18.98
N PRO A 496 4.54 -3.27 -19.61
CA PRO A 496 4.10 -3.50 -20.98
C PRO A 496 2.57 -3.51 -21.07
N LEU A 497 2.04 -2.94 -22.15
CA LEU A 497 0.61 -3.04 -22.46
C LEU A 497 0.28 -4.47 -22.93
N GLN A 498 -1.00 -4.87 -22.86
CA GLN A 498 -1.43 -6.23 -23.22
C GLN A 498 -1.14 -6.62 -24.68
N HIS A 499 -0.94 -5.65 -25.58
CA HIS A 499 -0.59 -5.88 -26.98
C HIS A 499 0.91 -5.71 -27.27
N GLU A 500 1.73 -5.47 -26.24
CA GLU A 500 3.18 -5.38 -26.37
C GLU A 500 3.82 -6.73 -26.09
N ALA A 501 4.88 -7.06 -26.83
CA ALA A 501 5.63 -8.28 -26.57
C ALA A 501 6.22 -8.25 -25.16
N PRO A 502 6.07 -9.32 -24.36
CA PRO A 502 6.63 -9.38 -23.03
C PRO A 502 8.16 -9.49 -23.14
N LEU A 503 8.87 -8.36 -23.07
CA LEU A 503 10.33 -8.34 -22.93
C LEU A 503 10.66 -8.66 -21.46
N TRP A 504 10.88 -9.94 -21.16
CA TRP A 504 11.22 -10.41 -19.80
C TRP A 504 12.51 -9.80 -19.22
N MET A 505 13.35 -9.18 -20.05
CA MET A 505 14.68 -8.69 -19.64
C MET A 505 14.67 -7.39 -18.82
N ASP A 506 13.67 -6.51 -18.98
CA ASP A 506 13.67 -5.20 -18.27
C ASP A 506 13.42 -5.33 -16.75
N GLN A 507 12.89 -6.45 -16.27
CA GLN A 507 12.61 -6.67 -14.85
C GLN A 507 13.82 -7.19 -14.05
N LEU A 508 14.87 -7.69 -14.73
CA LEU A 508 16.03 -8.35 -14.10
C LEU A 508 17.23 -7.42 -13.89
N CYS A 509 17.31 -6.29 -14.60
CA CYS A 509 18.56 -5.53 -14.75
C CYS A 509 18.79 -4.38 -13.73
N THR A 510 17.96 -4.19 -12.70
CA THR A 510 18.09 -3.04 -11.78
C THR A 510 17.85 -3.37 -10.31
N GLY A 511 18.52 -4.40 -9.79
CA GLY A 511 18.72 -4.49 -8.35
C GLY A 511 20.02 -3.81 -7.95
N CYS A 512 19.87 -2.89 -7.01
CA CYS A 512 20.87 -2.21 -6.20
C CYS A 512 22.28 -2.86 -6.26
N MET A 513 23.22 -2.24 -6.99
CA MET A 513 24.62 -2.36 -6.57
C MET A 513 24.69 -1.69 -5.21
N LYS A 514 24.87 -2.47 -4.14
CA LYS A 514 25.16 -1.95 -2.80
C LYS A 514 26.34 -0.99 -2.91
N THR A 515 26.13 0.31 -2.71
CA THR A 515 27.16 1.16 -2.12
C THR A 515 27.17 0.83 -0.63
N PRO A 516 28.26 0.28 -0.08
CA PRO A 516 28.30 -0.11 1.32
C PRO A 516 28.32 1.16 2.19
N PHE A 517 27.21 1.43 2.86
CA PHE A 517 27.22 2.25 4.06
C PHE A 517 26.57 1.40 5.16
N LEU A 518 27.29 1.26 6.29
CA LEU A 518 26.95 0.51 7.50
C LEU A 518 27.40 -0.97 7.55
N GLU A 519 28.72 -1.19 7.53
CA GLU A 519 29.37 -2.21 8.38
C GLU A 519 30.15 -1.56 9.56
N GLU A 520 30.26 -0.23 9.63
CA GLU A 520 31.12 0.46 10.62
C GLU A 520 30.42 1.05 11.85
N MET A 521 29.11 0.81 12.06
CA MET A 521 28.43 1.29 13.27
C MET A 521 28.16 0.21 14.34
N SER A 522 28.76 -0.98 14.24
CA SER A 522 28.78 -1.95 15.35
C SER A 522 29.88 -1.66 16.39
N HIS A 523 30.68 -0.61 16.19
CA HIS A 523 31.72 -0.19 17.12
C HIS A 523 31.80 1.33 17.23
N ILE A 524 30.78 1.99 17.81
CA ILE A 524 30.95 3.18 18.64
C ILE A 524 29.74 3.26 19.58
N ARG A 525 30.05 3.03 20.87
CA ARG A 525 29.27 3.15 22.12
C ARG A 525 28.26 2.07 22.46
#